data_AF-A0A1T5GPJ3-F1
#
_entry.id   AF-A0A1T5GPJ3-F1
#
_cell.length_a   1.000
_cell.length_b   1.000
_cell.length_c   1.000
_cell.angle_alpha   90.00
_cell.angle_beta   90.00
_cell.angle_gamma   90.00
#
_symmetry.space_group_name_H-M   'P 1'
#
loop_
_entity.id
_entity.type
_entity.pdbx_description
1 polymer ?
#
loop_
_entity_poly.entity_id
_entity_poly.type
_entity_poly.pdbx_seq_one_letter_code
_entity_poly.pdbx_strand_id
1 'polypeptide(L)'
;MSPFGKFLRRTSLDEIPQLWNVLKGDMSLVGPRPLLPEYLELYNAEQRMRHDVMPGITGWAQVNGRTAIAWEKKFELDVWYVKNKSFRLDMQILYLTFIMIFKKPGKQTHASFEKFKGL
;
A
#
# COMPACT_ATOMS: atom_id res chain seq x y z
N MET A 1 16.63 13.05 -14.20
CA MET A 1 15.39 12.33 -14.60
C MET A 1 15.09 12.61 -16.06
N SER A 2 15.02 11.59 -16.91
CA SER A 2 14.73 11.75 -18.34
C SER A 2 13.29 12.24 -18.59
N PRO A 3 13.01 12.87 -19.74
CA PRO A 3 11.65 13.23 -20.15
C PRO A 3 10.69 12.03 -20.14
N PHE A 4 11.20 10.85 -20.48
CA PHE A 4 10.47 9.58 -20.44
C PHE A 4 10.05 9.17 -19.01
N GLY A 5 10.95 9.31 -18.03
CA GLY A 5 10.61 9.06 -16.63
C GLY A 5 9.60 10.06 -16.06
N LYS A 6 9.64 11.32 -16.51
CA LYS A 6 8.62 12.32 -16.17
C LYS A 6 7.27 12.01 -16.84
N PHE A 7 7.26 11.49 -18.06
CA PHE A 7 6.06 11.09 -18.77
C PHE A 7 5.37 9.90 -18.09
N LEU A 8 6.10 8.81 -17.84
CA LEU A 8 5.59 7.61 -17.15
C LEU A 8 4.94 7.95 -15.81
N ARG A 9 5.62 8.75 -14.98
CA ARG A 9 5.13 9.17 -13.66
C ARG A 9 3.92 10.10 -13.74
N ARG A 10 3.72 10.77 -14.87
CA ARG A 10 2.60 11.70 -15.10
C ARG A 10 1.38 10.99 -15.70
N THR A 11 1.59 9.86 -16.36
CA THR A 11 0.52 9.02 -16.94
C THR A 11 0.16 7.81 -16.07
N SER A 12 0.81 7.61 -14.92
CA SER A 12 0.64 6.45 -14.02
C SER A 12 0.84 5.09 -14.72
N LEU A 13 1.53 5.09 -15.86
CA LEU A 13 1.80 3.87 -16.64
C LEU A 13 2.73 2.90 -15.90
N ASP A 14 3.40 3.36 -14.84
CA ASP A 14 4.19 2.55 -13.91
C ASP A 14 3.34 1.58 -13.08
N GLU A 15 2.02 1.73 -13.04
CA GLU A 15 1.11 0.80 -12.36
C GLU A 15 0.54 -0.30 -13.26
N ILE A 16 0.70 -0.22 -14.60
CA ILE A 16 0.25 -1.27 -15.53
C ILE A 16 0.87 -2.65 -15.22
N PRO A 17 2.18 -2.77 -14.92
CA PRO A 17 2.76 -4.05 -14.53
C PRO A 17 2.12 -4.65 -13.27
N GLN A 18 1.69 -3.80 -12.33
CA GLN A 18 1.03 -4.26 -11.10
C GLN A 18 -0.38 -4.79 -11.40
N LEU A 19 -1.13 -4.13 -12.30
CA LEU A 19 -2.43 -4.65 -12.76
C LEU A 19 -2.29 -6.00 -13.46
N TRP A 20 -1.22 -6.22 -14.21
CA TRP A 20 -0.93 -7.53 -14.81
C TRP A 20 -0.70 -8.62 -13.76
N ASN A 21 0.00 -8.30 -12.66
CA ASN A 21 0.19 -9.24 -11.55
C ASN A 21 -1.13 -9.57 -10.83
N VAL A 22 -2.08 -8.64 -10.78
CA VAL A 22 -3.44 -8.92 -10.28
C VAL A 22 -4.15 -9.93 -11.18
N LEU A 23 -4.07 -9.76 -12.50
CA LEU A 23 -4.68 -10.70 -13.46
C LEU A 23 -4.04 -12.09 -13.41
N LYS A 24 -2.73 -12.17 -13.11
CA LYS A 24 -2.02 -13.43 -12.89
C LYS A 24 -2.36 -14.13 -11.57
N GLY A 25 -2.94 -13.41 -10.61
CA GLY A 25 -3.21 -13.91 -9.26
C GLY A 25 -2.04 -13.78 -8.27
N ASP A 26 -0.97 -13.07 -8.64
CA ASP A 26 0.18 -12.80 -7.74
C ASP A 26 -0.14 -11.66 -6.75
N MET A 27 -1.12 -10.82 -7.08
CA MET A 27 -1.56 -9.67 -6.29
C MET A 27 -3.09 -9.54 -6.29
N SER A 28 -3.60 -8.72 -5.37
CA SER A 28 -4.98 -8.27 -5.32
C SER A 28 -5.08 -6.78 -5.67
N LEU A 29 -6.26 -6.31 -6.07
CA LEU A 29 -6.52 -4.87 -6.12
C LEU A 29 -6.44 -4.24 -4.72
N VAL A 30 -6.96 -4.95 -3.71
CA VAL A 30 -7.03 -4.50 -2.32
C VAL A 30 -6.27 -5.45 -1.41
N GLY A 31 -5.33 -4.91 -0.64
CA GLY A 31 -4.49 -5.65 0.29
C GLY A 31 -3.36 -4.79 0.88
N PRO A 32 -2.62 -5.28 1.88
CA PRO A 32 -1.42 -4.62 2.37
C PRO A 32 -0.41 -4.41 1.24
N ARG A 33 0.18 -3.22 1.15
CA ARG A 33 1.15 -2.92 0.08
C ARG A 33 2.42 -3.78 0.27
N PRO A 34 3.00 -4.37 -0.80
CA PRO A 34 4.25 -5.10 -0.68
C PRO A 34 5.36 -4.18 -0.17
N LEU A 35 6.18 -4.71 0.73
CA LEU A 35 7.34 -4.01 1.30
C LEU A 35 8.62 -4.76 0.96
N LEU A 36 9.77 -4.17 1.29
CA LEU A 36 11.07 -4.76 1.00
C LEU A 36 11.21 -6.12 1.71
N PRO A 37 11.74 -7.16 1.04
CA PRO A 37 11.96 -8.47 1.65
C PRO A 37 12.83 -8.42 2.92
N GLU A 38 13.76 -7.46 3.02
CA GLU A 38 14.62 -7.25 4.20
C GLU A 38 13.83 -6.97 5.49
N TYR A 39 12.56 -6.56 5.39
CA TYR A 39 11.71 -6.31 6.57
C TYR A 39 11.09 -7.58 7.16
N LEU A 40 11.16 -8.72 6.46
CA LEU A 40 10.56 -9.97 6.92
C LEU A 40 11.10 -10.41 8.28
N GLU A 41 12.40 -10.20 8.53
CA GLU A 41 13.08 -10.54 9.78
C GLU A 41 12.78 -9.53 10.91
N LEU A 42 12.29 -8.34 10.57
CA LEU A 42 12.02 -7.26 11.52
C LEU A 42 10.60 -7.30 12.07
N TYR A 43 9.71 -8.13 11.51
CA TYR A 43 8.32 -8.20 11.94
C TYR A 43 8.15 -9.01 13.22
N ASN A 44 7.39 -8.45 14.16
CA ASN A 44 6.83 -9.25 15.24
C ASN A 44 5.73 -10.21 14.74
N ALA A 45 5.20 -11.06 15.64
CA ALA A 45 4.19 -12.06 15.27
C ALA A 45 2.89 -11.42 14.72
N GLU A 46 2.46 -10.29 15.26
CA GLU A 46 1.24 -9.61 14.80
C GLU A 46 1.46 -8.95 13.43
N GLN A 47 2.58 -8.26 13.24
CA GLN A 47 2.90 -7.59 11.98
C GLN A 47 3.01 -8.59 10.82
N ARG A 48 3.49 -9.82 11.08
CA ARG A 48 3.55 -10.90 10.08
C ARG A 48 2.17 -11.28 9.54
N MET A 49 1.09 -11.11 10.31
CA MET A 49 -0.27 -11.41 9.85
C MET A 49 -0.67 -10.62 8.60
N ARG A 50 0.00 -9.49 8.29
CA ARG A 50 -0.23 -8.75 7.04
C ARG A 50 0.00 -9.60 5.78
N HIS A 51 0.74 -10.71 5.90
CA HIS A 51 1.04 -11.65 4.82
C HIS A 51 0.00 -12.77 4.67
N ASP A 52 -1.03 -12.83 5.53
CA ASP A 52 -2.09 -13.84 5.46
C ASP A 52 -3.07 -13.59 4.30
N VAL A 53 -2.93 -12.46 3.60
CA VAL A 53 -3.71 -12.08 2.42
C VAL A 53 -2.77 -11.65 1.29
N MET A 54 -3.27 -11.74 0.05
CA MET A 54 -2.51 -11.27 -1.10
C MET A 54 -2.16 -9.77 -0.99
N PRO A 55 -0.94 -9.39 -1.40
CA PRO A 55 -0.55 -7.98 -1.43
C PRO A 55 -1.42 -7.18 -2.39
N GLY A 56 -1.69 -5.92 -2.03
CA GLY A 56 -2.61 -5.03 -2.76
C GLY A 56 -1.91 -3.93 -3.55
N ILE A 57 -2.55 -3.49 -4.65
CA ILE A 57 -2.23 -2.21 -5.30
C ILE A 57 -2.61 -1.06 -4.35
N THR A 58 -3.82 -1.11 -3.78
CA THR A 58 -4.31 -0.22 -2.72
C THR A 58 -4.72 -1.01 -1.47
N GLY A 59 -5.01 -0.33 -0.37
CA GLY A 59 -5.22 -0.95 0.93
C GLY A 59 -5.64 0.04 2.01
N TRP A 60 -6.06 -0.50 3.15
CA TRP A 60 -6.60 0.28 4.27
C TRP A 60 -5.60 1.31 4.82
N ALA A 61 -4.33 0.93 4.95
CA ALA A 61 -3.27 1.85 5.37
C ALA A 61 -3.08 3.00 4.37
N GLN A 62 -3.19 2.73 3.06
CA GLN A 62 -3.01 3.76 2.01
C GLN A 62 -4.13 4.79 2.05
N VAL A 63 -5.39 4.37 2.28
CA VAL A 63 -6.54 5.28 2.34
C VAL A 63 -6.72 5.99 3.69
N ASN A 64 -6.07 5.54 4.76
CA ASN A 64 -6.15 6.21 6.07
C ASN A 64 -4.91 7.02 6.45
N GLY A 65 -3.73 6.70 5.90
CA GLY A 65 -2.48 7.35 6.30
C GLY A 65 -1.62 7.93 5.18
N ARG A 66 -1.88 7.56 3.92
CA ARG A 66 -1.03 7.89 2.77
C ARG A 66 0.45 7.60 3.08
N THR A 67 1.35 8.49 2.69
CA THR A 67 2.80 8.41 2.98
C THR A 67 3.17 9.05 4.32
N ALA A 68 2.21 9.56 5.10
CA ALA A 68 2.50 10.44 6.24
C ALA A 68 2.47 9.74 7.61
N ILE A 69 2.06 8.46 7.66
CA ILE A 69 1.95 7.70 8.90
C ILE A 69 3.24 6.96 9.25
N ALA A 70 3.49 6.81 10.56
CA ALA A 70 4.59 6.01 11.09
C ALA A 70 4.42 4.52 10.76
N TRP A 71 5.53 3.77 10.86
CA TRP A 71 5.54 2.32 10.58
C TRP A 71 4.59 1.54 11.47
N GLU A 72 4.54 1.83 12.78
CA GLU A 72 3.63 1.15 13.71
C GLU A 72 2.19 1.30 13.25
N LYS A 73 1.80 2.54 12.96
CA LYS A 73 0.42 2.81 12.54
C LYS A 73 0.07 2.15 11.21
N LYS A 74 1.03 2.09 10.29
CA LYS A 74 0.86 1.41 9.01
C LYS A 74 0.62 -0.09 9.21
N PHE A 75 1.40 -0.73 10.07
CA PHE A 75 1.23 -2.15 10.34
C PHE A 75 -0.06 -2.45 11.11
N GLU A 76 -0.44 -1.60 12.07
CA GLU A 76 -1.75 -1.70 12.73
C GLU A 76 -2.90 -1.70 11.71
N LEU A 77 -2.86 -0.79 10.72
CA LEU A 77 -3.89 -0.68 9.70
C LEU A 77 -3.87 -1.87 8.72
N ASP A 78 -2.68 -2.38 8.37
CA ASP A 78 -2.54 -3.58 7.54
C ASP A 78 -3.11 -4.81 8.25
N VAL A 79 -2.75 -5.03 9.52
CA VAL A 79 -3.25 -6.14 10.34
C VAL A 79 -4.75 -6.01 10.60
N TRP A 80 -5.25 -4.79 10.84
CA TRP A 80 -6.67 -4.55 10.99
C TRP A 80 -7.44 -4.92 9.73
N TYR A 81 -6.91 -4.59 8.55
CA TYR A 81 -7.51 -4.99 7.29
C TYR A 81 -7.59 -6.51 7.16
N VAL A 82 -6.51 -7.23 7.47
CA VAL A 82 -6.50 -8.71 7.44
C VAL A 82 -7.60 -9.28 8.33
N LYS A 83 -7.72 -8.77 9.57
CA LYS A 83 -8.72 -9.23 10.55
C LYS A 83 -10.16 -8.88 10.16
N ASN A 84 -10.38 -7.84 9.36
CA ASN A 84 -11.71 -7.31 9.02
C ASN A 84 -12.06 -7.42 7.53
N LYS A 85 -11.29 -8.20 6.77
CA LYS A 85 -11.44 -8.29 5.31
C LYS A 85 -12.85 -8.71 4.95
N SER A 86 -13.51 -7.89 4.13
CA SER A 86 -14.84 -8.18 3.59
C SER A 86 -15.00 -7.50 2.24
N PHE A 87 -15.90 -8.03 1.40
CA PHE A 87 -16.18 -7.43 0.09
C PHE A 87 -16.61 -5.95 0.20
N ARG A 88 -17.42 -5.62 1.22
CA ARG A 88 -17.85 -4.24 1.47
C ARG A 88 -16.66 -3.33 1.80
N LEU A 89 -15.73 -3.80 2.62
CA LEU A 89 -14.52 -3.05 2.96
C LEU A 89 -13.65 -2.83 1.72
N ASP A 90 -13.49 -3.86 0.88
CA ASP A 90 -12.72 -3.74 -0.37
C ASP A 90 -13.32 -2.68 -1.30
N MET A 91 -14.64 -2.68 -1.48
CA MET A 91 -15.33 -1.66 -2.28
C MET A 91 -15.17 -0.25 -1.69
N GLN A 92 -15.23 -0.12 -0.37
CA GLN A 92 -14.97 1.16 0.32
C GLN A 92 -13.54 1.65 0.07
N ILE A 93 -12.54 0.77 0.17
CA ILE A 93 -11.14 1.13 -0.08
C ILE A 93 -10.96 1.58 -1.53
N LEU A 94 -11.54 0.88 -2.50
CA LEU A 94 -11.48 1.27 -3.92
C LEU A 94 -12.12 2.64 -4.17
N TYR A 95 -13.30 2.89 -3.59
CA TYR A 95 -13.97 4.19 -3.70
C TYR A 95 -13.13 5.33 -3.09
N LEU A 96 -12.57 5.12 -1.90
CA LEU A 96 -11.68 6.10 -1.26
C LEU A 96 -10.42 6.33 -2.09
N THR A 97 -9.85 5.27 -2.66
CA THR A 97 -8.68 5.34 -3.54
C THR A 97 -8.98 6.20 -4.77
N PHE A 98 -10.13 5.99 -5.40
CA PHE A 98 -10.59 6.80 -6.53
C PHE A 98 -10.70 8.28 -6.17
N ILE A 99 -11.35 8.62 -5.04
CA ILE A 99 -11.43 10.01 -4.56
C ILE A 99 -10.03 10.61 -4.34
N MET A 100 -9.08 9.82 -3.83
CA MET A 100 -7.74 10.32 -3.55
C MET A 100 -6.96 10.71 -4.79
N ILE A 101 -7.22 10.11 -5.95
CA ILE A 101 -6.58 10.47 -7.22
C ILE A 101 -6.92 11.92 -7.60
N PHE A 102 -8.14 12.38 -7.31
CA PHE A 102 -8.57 13.75 -7.59
C PHE A 102 -8.13 14.76 -6.51
N LYS A 103 -7.77 14.30 -5.32
CA LYS A 103 -7.24 15.16 -4.25
C LYS A 103 -5.75 15.39 -4.47
N LYS A 104 -5.32 16.66 -4.49
CA LYS A 104 -3.88 17.01 -4.60
C LYS A 104 -3.03 16.18 -3.63
N PRO A 105 -1.86 15.67 -4.05
CA PRO A 105 -0.97 14.93 -3.15
C PRO A 105 -0.64 15.84 -1.96
N GLY A 106 -0.85 15.31 -0.74
CA GLY A 106 -0.46 16.02 0.47
C GLY A 106 1.06 16.15 0.54
N LYS A 107 1.57 17.16 1.26
CA LYS A 107 3.01 17.27 1.53
C LYS A 107 3.51 15.98 2.17
N GLN A 108 4.51 15.34 1.57
CA GLN A 108 5.15 14.16 2.13
C GLN A 108 5.90 14.57 3.40
N THR A 109 5.62 13.92 4.53
CA THR A 109 6.30 14.18 5.80
C THR A 109 7.54 13.26 5.93
N HIS A 110 8.52 13.70 6.72
CA HIS A 110 9.83 13.02 6.89
C HIS A 110 9.74 11.56 7.34
N ALA A 111 8.67 11.16 8.03
CA ALA A 111 8.43 9.78 8.46
C ALA A 111 8.39 8.76 7.30
N SER A 112 8.11 9.20 6.06
CA SER A 112 8.01 8.30 4.90
C SER A 112 9.36 7.77 4.39
N PHE A 113 10.47 8.39 4.80
CA PHE A 113 11.81 8.09 4.25
C PHE A 113 12.67 7.20 5.14
N GLU A 114 12.28 6.97 6.39
CA GLU A 114 13.05 6.11 7.29
C GLU A 114 12.78 4.63 7.00
N LYS A 115 13.86 3.87 6.83
CA LYS A 115 13.78 2.41 6.76
C LYS A 115 13.15 1.88 8.03
N PHE A 116 12.29 0.88 7.90
CA PHE A 116 11.80 0.13 9.06
C PHE A 116 12.99 -0.57 9.72
N LYS A 117 13.14 -0.43 11.04
CA LYS A 117 14.25 -1.00 11.82
C LYS A 117 13.80 -2.07 12.82
N GLY A 118 12.57 -2.56 12.70
CA GLY A 118 11.93 -3.36 13.74
C GLY A 118 11.32 -2.50 14.84
N LEU A 119 10.54 -3.14 15.71
CA LEU A 119 10.10 -2.61 16.99
C LEU A 119 10.77 -3.35 18.13
#